data_AF-A0A6G0UDV8-F1
#
_entry.id   AF-A0A6G0UDV8-F1
#
_cell.length_a   1.000
_cell.length_b   1.000
_cell.length_c   1.000
_cell.angle_alpha   90.00
_cell.angle_beta   90.00
_cell.angle_gamma   90.00
#
_symmetry.space_group_name_H-M   'P 1'
#
loop_
_entity.id
_entity.type
_entity.pdbx_description
1 polymer ?
#
loop_
_entity_poly.entity_id
_entity_poly.type
_entity_poly.pdbx_seq_one_letter_code
_entity_poly.pdbx_strand_id
1 'polypeptide(L)'
;KLKMISMISLFCGGLITLFGLLGFMINTKVLYVLYSNGFLSPSHSNIYILAFCNIFGNTLQLFISLFYLGPTSTMQTDYFAGGTNSTGTKFFSWVFLGAWYSNMFLQPVVASNRLIMVIFPICSHIFSKNKTIFYGTMALFLGFFLAFFSDFVIPCCIAYVYYGVYSYFYIGTDFNYVNTYIDLPVNSSSSFISILFYIIIFIYVRKNNLKASKFAHEQHSSKKIKEVRYAVQFAFCSIIALMAWVTFRFFPIVVPSDQLAWFTVIAMCLILHCVANSLIFVFFNKEFRDRFLGRSIDINSSNTAPQFSMNTENIPAAKATPSEGTPQNDQQ
;
A
#
# COMPACT_ATOMS: atom_id res chain seq x y z
N LYS A 1 30.77 30.00 -4.83
CA LYS A 1 29.36 29.93 -4.39
C LYS A 1 28.41 29.50 -5.52
N LEU A 2 28.31 30.22 -6.66
CA LEU A 2 27.43 29.82 -7.78
C LEU A 2 27.68 28.39 -8.34
N LYS A 3 28.95 28.01 -8.58
CA LYS A 3 29.28 26.63 -9.03
C LYS A 3 28.88 25.55 -8.02
N MET A 4 28.98 25.84 -6.72
CA MET A 4 28.62 24.91 -5.66
C MET A 4 27.10 24.75 -5.55
N ILE A 5 26.36 25.85 -5.63
CA ILE A 5 24.88 25.84 -5.68
C ILE A 5 24.40 25.05 -6.91
N SER A 6 25.05 25.25 -8.06
CA SER A 6 24.73 24.49 -9.28
C SER A 6 24.95 22.99 -9.15
N MET A 7 26.01 22.55 -8.45
CA MET A 7 26.28 21.12 -8.24
C MET A 7 25.31 20.47 -7.24
N ILE A 8 24.98 21.16 -6.14
CA ILE A 8 23.99 20.68 -5.16
C ILE A 8 22.62 20.56 -5.83
N SER A 9 22.24 21.57 -6.60
CA SER A 9 20.99 21.57 -7.36
C SER A 9 20.88 20.38 -8.31
N LEU A 10 21.91 20.16 -9.11
CA LEU A 10 21.97 19.06 -10.06
C LEU A 10 21.90 17.70 -9.35
N PHE A 11 22.58 17.56 -8.21
CA PHE A 11 22.56 16.33 -7.43
C PHE A 11 21.19 16.07 -6.81
N CYS A 12 20.63 17.02 -6.06
CA CYS A 12 19.34 16.87 -5.38
C CYS A 12 18.20 16.71 -6.37
N GLY A 13 18.11 17.58 -7.37
CA GLY A 13 17.10 17.50 -8.43
C GLY A 13 17.24 16.23 -9.28
N GLY A 14 18.48 15.82 -9.58
CA GLY A 14 18.77 14.56 -10.26
C GLY A 14 18.32 13.32 -9.49
N LEU A 15 18.55 13.28 -8.17
CA LEU A 15 18.08 12.20 -7.30
C LEU A 15 16.55 12.12 -7.27
N ILE A 16 15.87 13.25 -7.04
CA ILE A 16 14.41 13.31 -7.03
C ILE A 16 13.84 12.80 -8.37
N THR A 17 14.44 13.24 -9.48
CA THR A 17 14.01 12.84 -10.83
C THR A 17 14.24 11.36 -11.08
N LEU A 18 15.42 10.83 -10.74
CA LEU A 18 15.76 9.41 -10.94
C LEU A 18 14.84 8.49 -10.15
N PHE A 19 14.70 8.73 -8.85
CA PHE A 19 13.85 7.89 -8.00
C PHE A 19 12.36 8.10 -8.27
N GLY A 20 11.96 9.33 -8.62
CA GLY A 20 10.62 9.64 -9.11
C GLY A 20 10.28 8.86 -10.38
N LEU A 21 11.21 8.77 -11.34
CA LEU A 21 11.04 8.02 -12.58
C LEU A 21 10.89 6.52 -12.32
N LEU A 22 11.81 5.93 -11.56
CA LEU A 22 11.76 4.52 -11.19
C LEU A 22 10.45 4.19 -10.46
N GLY A 23 10.07 5.03 -9.50
CA GLY A 23 8.83 4.88 -8.77
C GLY A 23 7.59 4.98 -9.66
N PHE A 24 7.54 5.98 -10.54
CA PHE A 24 6.43 6.19 -11.47
C PHE A 24 6.27 5.01 -12.43
N MET A 25 7.38 4.47 -12.96
CA MET A 25 7.36 3.28 -13.82
C MET A 25 6.82 2.06 -13.08
N ILE A 26 7.29 1.82 -11.84
CA ILE A 26 6.83 0.69 -11.01
C ILE A 26 5.32 0.81 -10.73
N ASN A 27 4.86 1.96 -10.25
CA ASN A 27 3.45 2.15 -9.91
C ASN A 27 2.55 2.05 -11.14
N THR A 28 2.95 2.66 -12.26
CA THR A 28 2.19 2.58 -13.52
C THR A 28 2.09 1.14 -14.01
N LYS A 29 3.19 0.37 -13.96
CA LYS A 29 3.16 -1.05 -14.31
C LYS A 29 2.26 -1.86 -13.38
N VAL A 30 2.28 -1.60 -12.08
CA VAL A 30 1.39 -2.29 -11.12
C VAL A 30 -0.08 -1.96 -11.39
N LEU A 31 -0.43 -0.69 -11.64
CA LEU A 31 -1.79 -0.29 -12.00
C LEU A 31 -2.25 -0.95 -13.31
N TYR A 32 -1.37 -0.96 -14.31
CA TYR A 32 -1.64 -1.64 -15.57
C TYR A 32 -1.97 -3.12 -15.34
N VAL A 33 -1.10 -3.86 -14.63
CA VAL A 33 -1.32 -5.29 -14.36
C VAL A 33 -2.59 -5.54 -13.53
N LEU A 34 -2.89 -4.69 -12.54
CA LEU A 34 -4.14 -4.79 -11.76
C LEU A 34 -5.38 -4.71 -12.66
N TYR A 35 -5.35 -3.79 -13.63
CA TYR A 35 -6.44 -3.58 -14.57
C TYR A 35 -6.49 -4.66 -15.67
N SER A 36 -5.41 -4.84 -16.42
CA SER A 36 -5.34 -5.70 -17.61
C SER A 36 -5.52 -7.18 -17.29
N ASN A 37 -5.08 -7.63 -16.10
CA ASN A 37 -5.15 -9.03 -15.71
C ASN A 37 -6.40 -9.34 -14.88
N GLY A 38 -7.35 -8.41 -14.77
CA GLY A 38 -8.65 -8.66 -14.15
C GLY A 38 -8.62 -8.80 -12.63
N PHE A 39 -7.57 -8.33 -11.93
CA PHE A 39 -7.51 -8.37 -10.45
C PHE A 39 -8.59 -7.51 -9.78
N LEU A 40 -9.20 -6.58 -10.53
CA LEU A 40 -10.34 -5.78 -10.10
C LEU A 40 -11.70 -6.44 -10.37
N SER A 41 -11.71 -7.64 -10.95
CA SER A 41 -12.92 -8.40 -11.24
C SER A 41 -13.47 -9.09 -9.98
N PRO A 42 -14.76 -9.53 -9.98
CA PRO A 42 -15.37 -10.16 -8.81
C PRO A 42 -14.73 -11.48 -8.38
N SER A 43 -13.90 -12.11 -9.22
CA SER A 43 -13.23 -13.38 -8.92
C SER A 43 -12.06 -13.21 -7.94
N HIS A 44 -11.56 -11.99 -7.74
CA HIS A 44 -10.44 -11.70 -6.85
C HIS A 44 -10.88 -10.96 -5.59
N SER A 45 -9.99 -10.93 -4.58
CA SER A 45 -10.27 -10.26 -3.30
C SER A 45 -10.47 -8.76 -3.48
N ASN A 46 -11.48 -8.19 -2.81
CA ASN A 46 -11.80 -6.76 -2.89
C ASN A 46 -10.65 -5.85 -2.41
N ILE A 47 -9.65 -6.40 -1.71
CA ILE A 47 -8.45 -5.67 -1.31
C ILE A 47 -7.66 -5.09 -2.50
N TYR A 48 -7.74 -5.71 -3.68
CA TYR A 48 -7.10 -5.20 -4.90
C TYR A 48 -7.66 -3.86 -5.34
N ILE A 49 -8.94 -3.58 -5.04
CA ILE A 49 -9.59 -2.30 -5.34
C ILE A 49 -9.01 -1.21 -4.44
N LEU A 50 -8.87 -1.48 -3.14
CA LEU A 50 -8.25 -0.52 -2.21
C LEU A 50 -6.77 -0.30 -2.52
N ALA A 51 -6.05 -1.36 -2.89
CA ALA A 51 -4.66 -1.26 -3.35
C ALA A 51 -4.55 -0.39 -4.61
N PHE A 52 -5.46 -0.57 -5.57
CA PHE A 52 -5.53 0.25 -6.77
C PHE A 52 -5.72 1.74 -6.44
N CYS A 53 -6.71 2.09 -5.60
CA CYS A 53 -6.94 3.48 -5.20
C CYS A 53 -5.71 4.11 -4.53
N ASN A 54 -5.04 3.37 -3.64
CA ASN A 54 -3.84 3.84 -2.94
C ASN A 54 -2.68 4.07 -3.93
N ILE A 55 -2.40 3.07 -4.78
CA ILE A 55 -1.32 3.15 -5.76
C ILE A 55 -1.60 4.26 -6.78
N PHE A 56 -2.85 4.47 -7.18
CA PHE A 56 -3.25 5.57 -8.04
C PHE A 56 -2.92 6.94 -7.43
N GLY A 57 -3.29 7.18 -6.16
CA GLY A 57 -2.91 8.40 -5.45
C GLY A 57 -1.39 8.58 -5.36
N ASN A 58 -0.65 7.50 -5.10
CA ASN A 58 0.82 7.54 -5.11
C ASN A 58 1.41 7.85 -6.48
N THR A 59 0.80 7.35 -7.57
CA THR A 59 1.22 7.67 -8.94
C THR A 59 1.05 9.16 -9.25
N LEU A 60 -0.02 9.80 -8.75
CA LEU A 60 -0.19 11.25 -8.90
C LEU A 60 0.93 12.02 -8.18
N GLN A 61 1.29 11.65 -6.95
CA GLN A 61 2.37 12.30 -6.20
C GLN A 61 3.74 12.09 -6.86
N LEU A 62 3.99 10.90 -7.40
CA LEU A 62 5.22 10.61 -8.17
C LEU A 62 5.28 11.37 -9.48
N PHE A 63 4.13 11.58 -10.15
CA PHE A 63 4.04 12.41 -11.34
C PHE A 63 4.48 13.85 -11.03
N ILE A 64 3.97 14.45 -9.94
CA ILE A 64 4.38 15.79 -9.50
C ILE A 64 5.87 15.81 -9.13
N SER A 65 6.35 14.79 -8.42
CA SER A 65 7.77 14.70 -8.04
C SER A 65 8.71 14.61 -9.26
N LEU A 66 8.31 13.83 -10.27
CA LEU A 66 9.09 13.58 -11.48
C LEU A 66 9.05 14.73 -12.48
N PHE A 67 7.87 15.28 -12.76
CA PHE A 67 7.69 16.26 -13.84
C PHE A 67 7.69 17.71 -13.38
N TYR A 68 7.56 17.96 -12.07
CA TYR A 68 7.56 19.30 -11.51
C TYR A 68 8.69 19.52 -10.52
N LEU A 69 8.75 18.77 -9.40
CA LEU A 69 9.73 19.02 -8.35
C LEU A 69 11.18 18.76 -8.80
N GLY A 70 11.45 17.60 -9.43
CA GLY A 70 12.80 17.23 -9.89
C GLY A 70 13.39 18.22 -10.91
N PRO A 71 12.66 18.55 -12.00
CA PRO A 71 13.10 19.53 -12.99
C PRO A 71 13.28 20.93 -12.40
N THR A 72 12.32 21.45 -11.63
CA THR A 72 12.44 22.79 -11.03
C THR A 72 13.59 22.84 -10.02
N SER A 73 13.79 21.77 -9.25
CA SER A 73 14.92 21.62 -8.34
C SER A 73 16.26 21.55 -9.07
N THR A 74 16.33 20.98 -10.28
CA THR A 74 17.57 20.93 -11.06
C THR A 74 17.91 22.28 -11.69
N MET A 75 16.88 22.96 -12.19
CA MET A 75 17.01 24.25 -12.89
C MET A 75 17.09 25.45 -11.94
N GLN A 76 16.75 25.27 -10.65
CA GLN A 76 16.65 26.35 -9.65
C GLN A 76 15.76 27.51 -10.11
N THR A 77 14.66 27.19 -10.78
CA THR A 77 13.72 28.17 -11.30
C THR A 77 12.30 27.61 -11.23
N ASP A 78 11.33 28.52 -11.12
CA ASP A 78 9.93 28.19 -11.28
C ASP A 78 9.65 27.69 -12.71
N TYR A 79 8.81 26.67 -12.81
CA TYR A 79 8.37 26.14 -14.11
C TYR A 79 7.35 27.06 -14.78
N PHE A 80 6.50 27.71 -13.99
CA PHE A 80 5.42 28.57 -14.45
C PHE A 80 5.74 30.04 -14.18
N ALA A 81 5.42 30.91 -15.14
CA ALA A 81 5.50 32.35 -14.96
C ALA A 81 4.59 32.81 -13.80
N GLY A 82 5.14 33.61 -12.88
CA GLY A 82 4.47 33.99 -11.63
C GLY A 82 4.80 33.09 -10.42
N GLY A 83 5.63 32.08 -10.62
CA GLY A 83 6.20 31.25 -9.54
C GLY A 83 5.16 30.59 -8.66
N THR A 84 5.28 30.73 -7.34
CA THR A 84 4.34 30.18 -6.35
C THR A 84 2.92 30.74 -6.50
N ASN A 85 2.77 31.94 -7.06
CA ASN A 85 1.47 32.56 -7.28
C ASN A 85 0.80 32.14 -8.60
N SER A 86 1.51 31.43 -9.47
CA SER A 86 0.97 30.99 -10.74
C SER A 86 -0.15 29.95 -10.55
N THR A 87 -1.15 29.98 -11.43
CA THR A 87 -2.24 28.99 -11.44
C THR A 87 -1.72 27.56 -11.61
N GLY A 88 -0.65 27.38 -12.40
CA GLY A 88 -0.01 26.08 -12.60
C GLY A 88 0.58 25.52 -11.31
N THR A 89 1.37 26.29 -10.58
CA THR A 89 1.98 25.85 -9.31
C THR A 89 0.92 25.51 -8.26
N LYS A 90 -0.15 26.31 -8.16
CA LYS A 90 -1.28 26.03 -7.26
C LYS A 90 -2.01 24.75 -7.64
N PHE A 91 -2.25 24.52 -8.92
CA PHE A 91 -2.88 23.29 -9.40
C PHE A 91 -2.05 22.04 -9.07
N PHE A 92 -0.73 22.07 -9.33
CA PHE A 92 0.15 20.95 -9.02
C PHE A 92 0.23 20.68 -7.51
N SER A 93 0.23 21.73 -6.70
CA SER A 93 0.21 21.62 -5.23
C SER A 93 -1.10 21.01 -4.73
N TRP A 94 -2.24 21.45 -5.28
CA TRP A 94 -3.55 20.89 -4.97
C TRP A 94 -3.67 19.41 -5.37
N VAL A 95 -3.15 19.01 -6.54
CA VAL A 95 -3.13 17.60 -6.95
C VAL A 95 -2.29 16.76 -6.00
N PHE A 96 -1.10 17.26 -5.64
CA PHE A 96 -0.22 16.60 -4.69
C PHE A 96 -0.91 16.40 -3.33
N LEU A 97 -1.45 17.46 -2.75
CA LEU A 97 -2.08 17.45 -1.44
C LEU A 97 -3.38 16.64 -1.44
N GLY A 98 -4.18 16.73 -2.51
CA GLY A 98 -5.39 15.93 -2.69
C GLY A 98 -5.09 14.43 -2.71
N ALA A 99 -4.04 14.03 -3.42
CA ALA A 99 -3.58 12.64 -3.42
C ALA A 99 -3.02 12.20 -2.05
N TRP A 100 -2.34 13.09 -1.32
CA TRP A 100 -1.87 12.83 0.04
C TRP A 100 -3.03 12.56 1.01
N TYR A 101 -4.00 13.48 1.09
CA TYR A 101 -5.17 13.31 1.96
C TYR A 101 -6.03 12.11 1.57
N SER A 102 -6.16 11.82 0.27
CA SER A 102 -6.86 10.62 -0.20
C SER A 102 -6.26 9.35 0.40
N ASN A 103 -4.93 9.26 0.45
CA ASN A 103 -4.24 8.13 1.07
C ASN A 103 -4.44 8.08 2.59
N MET A 104 -4.48 9.24 3.26
CA MET A 104 -4.77 9.30 4.70
C MET A 104 -6.18 8.83 5.04
N PHE A 105 -7.19 9.13 4.21
CA PHE A 105 -8.53 8.57 4.38
C PHE A 105 -8.61 7.08 4.04
N LEU A 106 -7.87 6.65 3.03
CA LEU A 106 -7.88 5.26 2.59
C LEU A 106 -7.17 4.31 3.57
N GLN A 107 -6.19 4.79 4.32
CA GLN A 107 -5.39 3.98 5.24
C GLN A 107 -6.24 3.33 6.36
N PRO A 108 -7.10 4.06 7.10
CA PRO A 108 -8.07 3.47 8.03
C PRO A 108 -9.05 2.50 7.36
N VAL A 109 -9.49 2.78 6.13
CA VAL A 109 -10.40 1.90 5.38
C VAL A 109 -9.73 0.56 5.09
N VAL A 110 -8.46 0.57 4.67
CA VAL A 110 -7.65 -0.64 4.46
C VAL A 110 -7.46 -1.38 5.78
N ALA A 111 -7.09 -0.69 6.87
CA ALA A 111 -6.93 -1.32 8.18
C ALA A 111 -8.23 -1.97 8.67
N SER A 112 -9.37 -1.29 8.50
CA SER A 112 -10.72 -1.79 8.82
C SER A 112 -11.04 -3.05 8.02
N ASN A 113 -10.75 -3.02 6.72
CA ASN A 113 -10.95 -4.17 5.84
C ASN A 113 -10.14 -5.38 6.31
N ARG A 114 -8.87 -5.18 6.68
CA ARG A 114 -8.03 -6.26 7.21
C ARG A 114 -8.54 -6.78 8.55
N LEU A 115 -8.97 -5.90 9.45
CA LEU A 115 -9.55 -6.28 10.74
C LEU A 115 -10.77 -7.19 10.56
N ILE A 116 -11.71 -6.78 9.70
CA ILE A 116 -12.94 -7.53 9.45
C ILE A 116 -12.62 -8.87 8.79
N MET A 117 -11.78 -8.90 7.75
CA MET A 117 -11.49 -10.15 7.04
C MET A 117 -10.71 -11.17 7.90
N VAL A 118 -9.88 -10.71 8.85
CA VAL A 118 -9.08 -11.59 9.71
C VAL A 118 -9.83 -12.04 10.97
N ILE A 119 -10.55 -11.13 11.63
CA ILE A 119 -11.18 -11.38 12.94
C ILE A 119 -12.67 -11.68 12.82
N PHE A 120 -13.39 -10.96 11.95
CA PHE A 120 -14.85 -11.01 11.84
C PHE A 120 -15.31 -11.41 10.42
N PRO A 121 -14.94 -12.60 9.90
CA PRO A 121 -15.21 -12.98 8.51
C PRO A 121 -16.71 -13.04 8.17
N ILE A 122 -17.58 -13.26 9.16
CA ILE A 122 -19.05 -13.21 9.02
C ILE A 122 -19.51 -11.83 8.55
N CYS A 123 -18.78 -10.78 8.93
CA CYS A 123 -19.04 -9.39 8.54
C CYS A 123 -18.37 -9.00 7.22
N SER A 124 -17.86 -9.95 6.43
CA SER A 124 -17.18 -9.68 5.14
C SER A 124 -18.06 -8.93 4.12
N HIS A 125 -19.40 -9.00 4.25
CA HIS A 125 -20.36 -8.25 3.44
C HIS A 125 -20.24 -6.72 3.57
N ILE A 126 -19.65 -6.21 4.67
CA ILE A 126 -19.35 -4.79 4.85
C ILE A 126 -18.41 -4.30 3.75
N PHE A 127 -17.46 -5.16 3.35
CA PHE A 127 -16.53 -4.91 2.25
C PHE A 127 -16.87 -5.76 1.03
N SER A 128 -18.15 -5.78 0.66
CA SER A 128 -18.56 -6.24 -0.68
C SER A 128 -17.91 -5.38 -1.78
N LYS A 129 -17.92 -5.86 -3.03
CA LYS A 129 -17.24 -5.18 -4.14
C LYS A 129 -17.72 -3.73 -4.32
N ASN A 130 -19.04 -3.53 -4.43
CA ASN A 130 -19.63 -2.21 -4.67
C ASN A 130 -19.35 -1.25 -3.50
N LYS A 131 -19.42 -1.74 -2.26
CA LYS A 131 -19.09 -0.95 -1.06
C LYS A 131 -17.60 -0.60 -1.02
N THR A 132 -16.73 -1.52 -1.38
CA THR A 132 -15.28 -1.28 -1.45
C THR A 132 -14.92 -0.22 -2.50
N ILE A 133 -15.54 -0.27 -3.69
CA ILE A 133 -15.40 0.77 -4.71
C ILE A 133 -15.87 2.12 -4.15
N PHE A 134 -17.06 2.13 -3.54
CA PHE A 134 -17.61 3.34 -2.90
C PHE A 134 -16.65 3.93 -1.86
N TYR A 135 -16.09 3.12 -0.96
CA TYR A 135 -15.13 3.60 0.04
C TYR A 135 -13.85 4.18 -0.59
N GLY A 136 -13.31 3.52 -1.62
CA GLY A 136 -12.13 4.01 -2.35
C GLY A 136 -12.39 5.33 -3.07
N THR A 137 -13.50 5.44 -3.78
CA THR A 137 -13.91 6.67 -4.48
C THR A 137 -14.22 7.80 -3.49
N MET A 138 -14.89 7.50 -2.37
CA MET A 138 -15.19 8.48 -1.34
C MET A 138 -13.91 9.01 -0.68
N ALA A 139 -12.92 8.16 -0.41
CA ALA A 139 -11.62 8.59 0.12
C ALA A 139 -10.90 9.55 -0.84
N LEU A 140 -10.92 9.26 -2.14
CA LEU A 140 -10.38 10.15 -3.18
C LEU A 140 -11.10 11.50 -3.17
N PHE A 141 -12.44 11.49 -3.22
CA PHE A 141 -13.23 12.70 -3.22
C PHE A 141 -12.96 13.57 -1.98
N LEU A 142 -13.01 12.97 -0.78
CA LEU A 142 -12.74 13.68 0.47
C LEU A 142 -11.32 14.25 0.53
N GLY A 143 -10.34 13.52 -0.01
CA GLY A 143 -8.95 14.00 -0.08
C GLY A 143 -8.81 15.26 -0.93
N PHE A 144 -9.33 15.24 -2.15
CA PHE A 144 -9.29 16.41 -3.04
C PHE A 144 -10.16 17.57 -2.56
N PHE A 145 -11.31 17.27 -1.94
CA PHE A 145 -12.16 18.28 -1.31
C PHE A 145 -11.40 18.98 -0.17
N LEU A 146 -10.74 18.22 0.69
CA LEU A 146 -9.97 18.81 1.79
C LEU A 146 -8.76 19.61 1.30
N ALA A 147 -8.09 19.14 0.25
CA ALA A 147 -7.01 19.90 -0.40
C ALA A 147 -7.53 21.20 -1.01
N PHE A 148 -8.75 21.22 -1.55
CA PHE A 148 -9.36 22.45 -2.04
C PHE A 148 -9.55 23.47 -0.90
N PHE A 149 -10.05 23.02 0.26
CA PHE A 149 -10.19 23.89 1.43
C PHE A 149 -8.84 24.41 1.95
N SER A 150 -7.83 23.53 2.00
CA SER A 150 -6.46 23.89 2.39
C SER A 150 -5.88 24.99 1.49
N ASP A 151 -5.96 24.82 0.17
CA ASP A 151 -5.20 25.65 -0.76
C ASP A 151 -5.95 26.90 -1.25
N PHE A 152 -7.30 26.90 -1.19
CA PHE A 152 -8.11 27.98 -1.77
C PHE A 152 -9.04 28.69 -0.78
N VAL A 153 -9.37 28.09 0.37
CA VAL A 153 -10.37 28.64 1.28
C VAL A 153 -9.76 29.19 2.56
N ILE A 154 -8.80 28.48 3.17
CA ILE A 154 -8.24 28.86 4.47
C ILE A 154 -7.19 29.97 4.31
N PRO A 155 -7.27 31.07 5.09
CA PRO A 155 -6.31 32.17 5.02
C PRO A 155 -4.98 31.76 5.69
N CYS A 156 -3.93 31.63 4.88
CA CYS A 156 -2.62 31.09 5.29
C CYS A 156 -2.69 29.69 5.97
N CYS A 157 -1.74 28.81 5.77
CA CYS A 157 -0.52 28.89 4.98
C CYS A 157 -0.56 27.74 3.99
N ILE A 158 -0.28 28.04 2.73
CA ILE A 158 -0.51 27.09 1.64
C ILE A 158 0.73 26.22 1.49
N ALA A 159 0.51 24.91 1.38
CA ALA A 159 1.58 23.96 1.09
C ALA A 159 1.97 24.06 -0.38
N TYR A 160 3.24 24.39 -0.66
CA TYR A 160 3.76 24.45 -2.01
C TYR A 160 4.85 23.40 -2.23
N VAL A 161 4.84 22.84 -3.44
CA VAL A 161 5.99 22.13 -3.97
C VAL A 161 7.01 23.18 -4.45
N TYR A 162 8.14 23.31 -3.76
CA TYR A 162 9.06 24.42 -3.98
C TYR A 162 10.51 23.97 -4.16
N TYR A 163 11.09 24.38 -5.29
CA TYR A 163 12.44 24.01 -5.69
C TYR A 163 13.53 24.59 -4.76
N GLY A 164 13.29 25.75 -4.15
CA GLY A 164 14.28 26.40 -3.28
C GLY A 164 14.57 25.62 -2.00
N VAL A 165 13.67 24.71 -1.60
CA VAL A 165 13.87 23.77 -0.50
C VAL A 165 13.96 22.32 -0.98
N TYR A 166 14.03 22.07 -2.30
CA TYR A 166 14.10 20.71 -2.86
C TYR A 166 12.97 19.78 -2.36
N SER A 167 11.82 20.35 -1.99
CA SER A 167 10.79 19.65 -1.21
C SER A 167 9.47 20.43 -1.14
N TYR A 168 8.64 20.09 -0.16
CA TYR A 168 7.35 20.70 0.13
C TYR A 168 7.50 21.62 1.34
N PHE A 169 6.90 22.80 1.28
CA PHE A 169 7.02 23.79 2.35
C PHE A 169 5.76 24.63 2.48
N TYR A 170 5.45 25.07 3.70
CA TYR A 170 4.36 26.01 3.97
C TYR A 170 4.86 27.43 3.90
N ILE A 171 4.33 28.21 2.97
CA ILE A 171 4.69 29.63 2.86
C ILE A 171 3.71 30.45 3.71
N GLY A 172 4.24 31.17 4.71
CA GLY A 172 3.47 32.08 5.56
C GLY A 172 4.26 32.56 6.77
N THR A 173 4.05 33.82 7.17
CA THR A 173 4.63 34.41 8.40
C THR A 173 3.71 34.28 9.61
N ASP A 174 2.46 33.88 9.38
CA ASP A 174 1.41 33.79 10.38
C ASP A 174 1.22 32.35 10.88
N PHE A 175 0.32 32.20 11.84
CA PHE A 175 -0.06 30.90 12.37
C PHE A 175 -0.55 29.97 11.25
N ASN A 176 0.06 28.79 11.13
CA ASN A 176 -0.30 27.82 10.09
C ASN A 176 -1.57 27.04 10.46
N TYR A 177 -2.72 27.59 10.04
CA TYR A 177 -4.05 27.00 10.26
C TYR A 177 -4.20 25.64 9.58
N VAL A 178 -3.77 25.53 8.32
CA VAL A 178 -3.82 24.28 7.55
C VAL A 178 -3.10 23.16 8.28
N ASN A 179 -1.86 23.40 8.70
CA ASN A 179 -1.11 22.40 9.43
C ASN A 179 -1.78 22.00 10.76
N THR A 180 -2.29 22.98 11.52
CA THR A 180 -2.81 22.71 12.87
C THR A 180 -4.19 22.07 12.86
N TYR A 181 -5.07 22.49 11.96
CA TYR A 181 -6.47 22.09 11.94
C TYR A 181 -6.80 21.04 10.87
N ILE A 182 -5.95 20.88 9.84
CA ILE A 182 -6.15 19.90 8.78
C ILE A 182 -5.07 18.82 8.82
N ASP A 183 -3.81 19.16 8.54
CA ASP A 183 -2.77 18.14 8.34
C ASP A 183 -2.55 17.30 9.60
N LEU A 184 -2.32 17.97 10.74
CA LEU A 184 -2.01 17.27 11.97
C LEU A 184 -3.16 16.37 12.42
N PRO A 185 -4.43 16.82 12.47
CA PRO A 185 -5.56 15.97 12.83
C PRO A 185 -5.76 14.81 11.85
N VAL A 186 -5.71 15.05 10.53
CA VAL A 186 -5.94 14.00 9.52
C VAL A 186 -4.85 12.93 9.57
N ASN A 187 -3.58 13.34 9.55
CA ASN A 187 -2.45 12.40 9.59
C ASN A 187 -2.38 11.63 10.92
N SER A 188 -2.67 12.31 12.04
CA SER A 188 -2.61 11.68 13.37
C SER A 188 -3.76 10.71 13.59
N SER A 189 -4.99 11.11 13.23
CA SER A 189 -6.18 10.25 13.40
C SER A 189 -6.13 9.03 12.49
N SER A 190 -5.71 9.20 11.22
CA SER A 190 -5.57 8.07 10.28
C SER A 190 -4.56 7.04 10.77
N SER A 191 -3.40 7.52 11.24
CA SER A 191 -2.33 6.69 11.79
C SER A 191 -2.78 5.99 13.07
N PHE A 192 -3.42 6.73 14.00
CA PHE A 192 -3.89 6.19 15.26
C PHE A 192 -4.89 5.05 15.07
N ILE A 193 -5.92 5.25 14.23
CA ILE A 193 -6.91 4.22 13.92
C ILE A 193 -6.24 2.99 13.31
N SER A 194 -5.32 3.20 12.36
CA SER A 194 -4.61 2.11 11.69
C SER A 194 -3.74 1.32 12.66
N ILE A 195 -2.98 1.99 13.53
CA ILE A 195 -2.15 1.38 14.57
C ILE A 195 -3.01 0.54 15.51
N LEU A 196 -4.11 1.07 16.02
CA LEU A 196 -5.02 0.34 16.89
C LEU A 196 -5.51 -0.96 16.23
N PHE A 197 -5.95 -0.88 14.97
CA PHE A 197 -6.45 -2.05 14.25
C PHE A 197 -5.37 -3.09 14.01
N TYR A 198 -4.15 -2.69 13.62
CA TYR A 198 -3.06 -3.64 13.44
C TYR A 198 -2.58 -4.27 14.76
N ILE A 199 -2.60 -3.53 15.87
CA ILE A 199 -2.34 -4.10 17.22
C ILE A 199 -3.37 -5.19 17.54
N ILE A 200 -4.66 -4.91 17.34
CA ILE A 200 -5.74 -5.88 17.59
C ILE A 200 -5.57 -7.13 16.72
N ILE A 201 -5.30 -6.95 15.42
CA ILE A 201 -5.03 -8.06 14.49
C ILE A 201 -3.84 -8.89 14.96
N PHE A 202 -2.73 -8.24 15.34
CA PHE A 202 -1.53 -8.92 15.79
C PHE A 202 -1.76 -9.75 17.06
N ILE A 203 -2.45 -9.18 18.06
CA ILE A 203 -2.83 -9.90 19.29
C ILE A 203 -3.71 -11.11 18.96
N TYR A 204 -4.72 -10.93 18.10
CA TYR A 204 -5.61 -12.01 17.68
C TYR A 204 -4.86 -13.14 16.96
N VAL A 205 -3.99 -12.81 16.00
CA VAL A 205 -3.20 -13.79 15.26
C VAL A 205 -2.27 -14.55 16.20
N ARG A 206 -1.56 -13.85 17.10
CA ARG A 206 -0.67 -14.50 18.09
C ARG A 206 -1.44 -15.46 19.00
N LYS A 207 -2.58 -15.04 19.55
CA LYS A 207 -3.40 -15.87 20.45
C LYS A 207 -3.98 -17.09 19.74
N ASN A 208 -4.32 -16.98 18.46
CA ASN A 208 -4.91 -18.08 17.70
C ASN A 208 -3.88 -19.00 17.03
N ASN A 209 -2.71 -18.51 16.63
CA ASN A 209 -1.62 -19.35 16.14
C ASN A 209 -1.09 -20.28 17.25
N LEU A 210 -1.04 -19.79 18.50
CA LEU A 210 -0.74 -20.61 19.68
C LEU A 210 -1.77 -21.73 19.93
N LYS A 211 -3.01 -21.57 19.43
CA LYS A 211 -4.08 -22.57 19.55
C LYS A 211 -4.14 -23.50 18.33
N ALA A 212 -3.87 -22.98 17.13
CA ALA A 212 -3.90 -23.71 15.87
C ALA A 212 -2.75 -24.71 15.73
N SER A 213 -1.59 -24.48 16.38
CA SER A 213 -0.52 -25.48 16.47
C SER A 213 -0.93 -26.77 17.20
N LYS A 214 -2.11 -26.81 17.83
CA LYS A 214 -2.65 -28.00 18.51
C LYS A 214 -3.68 -28.78 17.70
N PHE A 215 -4.26 -28.23 16.64
CA PHE A 215 -5.32 -28.87 15.85
C PHE A 215 -5.22 -28.45 14.37
N ALA A 216 -4.58 -29.29 13.56
CA ALA A 216 -4.36 -29.05 12.14
C ALA A 216 -5.64 -29.31 11.32
N HIS A 217 -6.17 -28.29 10.66
CA HIS A 217 -7.17 -28.43 9.60
C HIS A 217 -6.70 -27.63 8.38
N GLU A 218 -6.46 -28.31 7.26
CA GLU A 218 -5.57 -27.82 6.21
C GLU A 218 -6.18 -26.81 5.23
N GLN A 219 -7.51 -26.79 5.01
CA GLN A 219 -8.09 -25.97 3.94
C GLN A 219 -8.53 -24.56 4.38
N HIS A 220 -9.17 -24.43 5.56
CA HIS A 220 -9.55 -23.11 6.11
C HIS A 220 -8.32 -22.31 6.59
N SER A 221 -7.20 -23.02 6.84
CA SER A 221 -5.90 -22.44 7.19
C SER A 221 -5.32 -21.61 6.04
N SER A 222 -5.36 -22.11 4.79
CA SER A 222 -4.72 -21.43 3.64
C SER A 222 -5.31 -20.04 3.35
N LYS A 223 -6.64 -19.90 3.33
CA LYS A 223 -7.30 -18.60 3.13
C LYS A 223 -6.99 -17.63 4.27
N LYS A 224 -7.03 -18.11 5.52
CA LYS A 224 -6.70 -17.29 6.70
C LYS A 224 -5.24 -16.82 6.68
N ILE A 225 -4.31 -17.70 6.29
CA ILE A 225 -2.89 -17.34 6.10
C ILE A 225 -2.73 -16.26 5.03
N LYS A 226 -3.47 -16.35 3.92
CA LYS A 226 -3.49 -15.32 2.86
C LYS A 226 -3.96 -13.97 3.41
N GLU A 227 -5.06 -13.93 4.17
CA GLU A 227 -5.58 -12.69 4.77
C GLU A 227 -4.62 -12.08 5.80
N VAL A 228 -3.95 -12.91 6.62
CA VAL A 228 -2.92 -12.45 7.57
C VAL A 228 -1.71 -11.88 6.83
N ARG A 229 -1.27 -12.50 5.74
CA ARG A 229 -0.17 -11.98 4.91
C ARG A 229 -0.50 -10.59 4.35
N TYR A 230 -1.72 -10.39 3.87
CA TYR A 230 -2.18 -9.06 3.44
C TYR A 230 -2.22 -8.07 4.61
N ALA A 231 -2.68 -8.48 5.80
CA ALA A 231 -2.66 -7.60 6.96
C ALA A 231 -1.23 -7.13 7.31
N VAL A 232 -0.26 -8.04 7.31
CA VAL A 232 1.16 -7.72 7.52
C VAL A 232 1.68 -6.78 6.43
N GLN A 233 1.34 -7.03 5.17
CA GLN A 233 1.71 -6.20 4.03
C GLN A 233 1.29 -4.73 4.23
N PHE A 234 0.00 -4.50 4.51
CA PHE A 234 -0.52 -3.15 4.70
C PHE A 234 -0.12 -2.51 6.03
N ALA A 235 0.24 -3.31 7.04
CA ALA A 235 0.87 -2.81 8.26
C ALA A 235 2.25 -2.19 7.97
N PHE A 236 3.09 -2.85 7.17
CA PHE A 236 4.37 -2.28 6.73
C PHE A 236 4.18 -1.00 5.92
N CYS A 237 3.22 -0.98 4.99
CA CYS A 237 2.85 0.24 4.26
C CYS A 237 2.47 1.38 5.23
N SER A 238 1.70 1.07 6.27
CA SER A 238 1.26 2.05 7.26
C SER A 238 2.40 2.61 8.11
N ILE A 239 3.40 1.79 8.45
CA ILE A 239 4.60 2.23 9.16
C ILE A 239 5.40 3.19 8.28
N ILE A 240 5.58 2.87 7.00
CA ILE A 240 6.32 3.74 6.07
C ILE A 240 5.58 5.07 5.86
N ALA A 241 4.26 5.04 5.75
CA ALA A 241 3.44 6.25 5.69
C ALA A 241 3.58 7.11 6.95
N LEU A 242 3.54 6.48 8.14
CA LEU A 242 3.78 7.15 9.42
C LEU A 242 5.14 7.83 9.45
N MET A 243 6.19 7.11 9.06
CA MET A 243 7.54 7.67 8.98
C MET A 243 7.60 8.88 8.04
N ALA A 244 7.00 8.79 6.85
CA ALA A 244 7.02 9.89 5.88
C ALA A 244 6.40 11.17 6.43
N TRP A 245 5.21 11.10 7.05
CA TRP A 245 4.54 12.29 7.56
C TRP A 245 5.16 12.83 8.85
N VAL A 246 5.69 11.96 9.71
CA VAL A 246 6.51 12.37 10.86
C VAL A 246 7.75 13.11 10.37
N THR A 247 8.40 12.64 9.29
CA THR A 247 9.52 13.36 8.67
C THR A 247 9.10 14.73 8.17
N PHE A 248 7.95 14.88 7.48
CA PHE A 248 7.42 16.20 7.09
C PHE A 248 7.27 17.16 8.28
N ARG A 249 6.96 16.64 9.48
CA ARG A 249 6.69 17.45 10.67
C ARG A 249 7.95 17.82 11.45
N PHE A 250 8.81 16.85 11.73
CA PHE A 250 9.96 17.06 12.62
C PHE A 250 11.18 17.59 11.88
N PHE A 251 11.35 17.21 10.62
CA PHE A 251 12.54 17.58 9.86
C PHE A 251 12.71 19.11 9.69
N PRO A 252 11.65 19.90 9.41
CA PRO A 252 11.77 21.36 9.35
C PRO A 252 12.14 22.02 10.69
N ILE A 253 11.93 21.36 11.83
CA ILE A 253 12.28 21.87 13.17
C ILE A 253 13.78 21.64 13.46
N VAL A 254 14.34 20.54 12.94
CA VAL A 254 15.71 20.11 13.22
C VAL A 254 16.71 20.73 12.25
N VAL A 255 16.31 20.95 10.99
CA VAL A 255 17.22 21.43 9.95
C VAL A 255 17.40 22.95 10.02
N PRO A 256 18.65 23.45 10.12
CA PRO A 256 18.96 24.87 10.08
C PRO A 256 18.52 25.55 8.78
N SER A 257 18.15 26.83 8.87
CA SER A 257 17.63 27.64 7.76
C SER A 257 18.63 27.81 6.60
N ASP A 258 19.93 27.69 6.87
CA ASP A 258 21.03 27.83 5.92
C ASP A 258 21.33 26.55 5.14
N GLN A 259 20.70 25.42 5.49
CA GLN A 259 20.97 24.12 4.88
C GLN A 259 19.73 23.51 4.20
N LEU A 260 19.06 24.31 3.37
CA LEU A 260 17.82 23.93 2.68
C LEU A 260 17.94 22.67 1.81
N ALA A 261 19.13 22.32 1.33
CA ALA A 261 19.34 21.10 0.54
C ALA A 261 18.98 19.81 1.31
N TRP A 262 19.08 19.79 2.65
CA TRP A 262 18.68 18.64 3.45
C TRP A 262 17.20 18.30 3.33
N PHE A 263 16.34 19.26 3.00
CA PHE A 263 14.92 19.02 2.80
C PHE A 263 14.65 18.06 1.62
N THR A 264 15.64 17.78 0.76
CA THR A 264 15.62 16.67 -0.21
C THR A 264 15.29 15.33 0.47
N VAL A 265 15.71 15.12 1.72
CA VAL A 265 15.39 13.90 2.49
C VAL A 265 13.88 13.71 2.62
N ILE A 266 13.13 14.79 2.85
CA ILE A 266 11.67 14.74 2.91
C ILE A 266 11.09 14.26 1.57
N ALA A 267 11.57 14.81 0.45
CA ALA A 267 11.13 14.39 -0.89
C ALA A 267 11.47 12.91 -1.16
N MET A 268 12.65 12.45 -0.71
CA MET A 268 13.05 11.05 -0.82
C MET A 268 12.20 10.12 0.04
N CYS A 269 11.87 10.50 1.28
CA CYS A 269 10.96 9.74 2.15
C CYS A 269 9.56 9.63 1.55
N LEU A 270 9.07 10.71 0.94
CA LEU A 270 7.81 10.72 0.21
C LEU A 270 7.85 9.75 -0.99
N ILE A 271 8.87 9.84 -1.84
CA ILE A 271 9.01 8.94 -3.00
C ILE A 271 9.05 7.49 -2.52
N LEU A 272 9.81 7.20 -1.46
CA LEU A 272 9.87 5.88 -0.85
C LEU A 272 8.48 5.42 -0.38
N HIS A 273 7.71 6.28 0.30
CA HIS A 273 6.34 5.98 0.70
C HIS A 273 5.44 5.64 -0.49
N CYS A 274 5.49 6.45 -1.55
CA CYS A 274 4.68 6.23 -2.75
C CYS A 274 5.03 4.92 -3.47
N VAL A 275 6.29 4.51 -3.44
CA VAL A 275 6.78 3.29 -4.12
C VAL A 275 6.63 2.04 -3.25
N ALA A 276 6.77 2.17 -1.93
CA ALA A 276 6.68 1.06 -0.98
C ALA A 276 5.37 0.28 -1.12
N ASN A 277 4.25 0.98 -1.32
CA ASN A 277 2.95 0.35 -1.52
C ASN A 277 2.95 -0.66 -2.68
N SER A 278 3.53 -0.28 -3.82
CA SER A 278 3.64 -1.15 -4.99
C SER A 278 4.67 -2.26 -4.80
N LEU A 279 5.82 -1.95 -4.23
CA LEU A 279 6.88 -2.95 -3.99
C LEU A 279 6.41 -4.04 -3.03
N ILE A 280 5.89 -3.66 -1.86
CA ILE A 280 5.42 -4.61 -0.86
C ILE A 280 4.27 -5.44 -1.43
N PHE A 281 3.38 -4.83 -2.23
CA PHE A 281 2.32 -5.55 -2.93
C PHE A 281 2.85 -6.60 -3.92
N VAL A 282 3.84 -6.26 -4.75
CA VAL A 282 4.51 -7.20 -5.66
C VAL A 282 5.26 -8.29 -4.88
N PHE A 283 5.95 -7.97 -3.80
CA PHE A 283 6.76 -8.93 -3.05
C PHE A 283 5.92 -9.98 -2.30
N PHE A 284 4.83 -9.55 -1.66
CA PHE A 284 4.05 -10.41 -0.77
C PHE A 284 2.94 -11.18 -1.49
N ASN A 285 2.53 -10.75 -2.67
CA ASN A 285 1.46 -11.38 -3.44
C ASN A 285 2.01 -12.20 -4.62
N LYS A 286 2.29 -13.49 -4.38
CA LYS A 286 2.88 -14.40 -5.39
C LYS A 286 2.06 -14.44 -6.68
N GLU A 287 0.74 -14.55 -6.57
CA GLU A 287 -0.19 -14.58 -7.70
C GLU A 287 -0.04 -13.32 -8.58
N PHE A 288 0.03 -12.15 -7.95
CA PHE A 288 0.27 -10.89 -8.66
C PHE A 288 1.70 -10.80 -9.23
N ARG A 289 2.70 -11.22 -8.44
CA ARG A 289 4.11 -11.16 -8.82
C ARG A 289 4.42 -11.95 -10.08
N ASP A 290 3.84 -13.15 -10.21
CA ASP A 290 4.07 -14.01 -11.36
C ASP A 290 3.53 -13.33 -12.64
N ARG A 291 2.34 -12.70 -12.57
CA ARG A 291 1.79 -11.88 -13.66
C ARG A 291 2.63 -10.63 -13.94
N PHE A 292 3.10 -9.93 -12.90
CA PHE A 292 3.94 -8.74 -13.04
C PHE A 292 5.29 -9.02 -13.71
N LEU A 293 5.87 -10.21 -13.48
CA LEU A 293 7.10 -10.68 -14.09
C LEU A 293 6.88 -11.31 -15.48
N GLY A 294 5.63 -11.39 -15.97
CA GLY A 294 5.31 -12.00 -17.26
C GLY A 294 5.48 -13.52 -17.27
N ARG A 295 5.48 -14.18 -16.10
CA ARG A 295 5.54 -15.64 -16.01
C ARG A 295 4.16 -16.22 -16.31
N SER A 296 4.06 -17.08 -17.31
CA SER A 296 2.88 -17.92 -17.54
C SER A 296 2.68 -18.84 -16.35
N ILE A 297 1.51 -18.74 -15.70
CA ILE A 297 1.09 -19.72 -14.69
C ILE A 297 0.57 -20.91 -15.48
N ASP A 298 1.33 -22.00 -15.52
CA ASP A 298 0.82 -23.29 -15.99
C ASP A 298 -0.29 -23.75 -15.02
N ILE A 299 -1.53 -23.60 -15.47
CA ILE A 299 -2.75 -23.90 -14.69
C ILE A 299 -2.84 -25.41 -14.35
N ASN A 300 -2.00 -26.27 -14.93
CA ASN A 300 -2.03 -27.71 -14.73
C ASN A 300 -1.41 -28.23 -13.42
N SER A 301 -0.82 -27.38 -12.55
CA SER A 301 -0.21 -27.86 -11.28
C SER A 301 -1.13 -27.82 -10.05
N SER A 302 -2.41 -27.44 -10.21
CA SER A 302 -3.35 -27.32 -9.09
C SER A 302 -4.36 -28.46 -8.93
N ASN A 303 -4.26 -29.53 -9.75
CA ASN A 303 -5.09 -30.74 -9.64
C ASN A 303 -4.33 -32.05 -9.35
N THR A 304 -3.01 -32.02 -9.17
CA THR A 304 -2.29 -33.19 -8.64
C THR A 304 -2.29 -33.14 -7.13
N ALA A 305 -3.32 -33.77 -6.53
CA ALA A 305 -3.15 -34.40 -5.24
C ALA A 305 -1.84 -35.22 -5.27
N PRO A 306 -1.03 -35.24 -4.19
CA PRO A 306 0.06 -36.18 -4.10
C PRO A 306 -0.56 -37.59 -4.11
N GLN A 307 -0.50 -38.28 -5.25
CA GLN A 307 -0.67 -39.73 -5.26
C GLN A 307 0.52 -40.30 -4.49
N PHE A 308 0.28 -40.56 -3.21
CA PHE A 308 1.09 -41.46 -2.43
C PHE A 308 0.83 -42.86 -3.01
N SER A 309 1.63 -43.25 -4.00
CA SER A 309 1.68 -44.64 -4.48
C SER A 309 2.27 -45.48 -3.35
N MET A 310 1.40 -46.01 -2.49
CA MET A 310 1.78 -47.03 -1.53
C MET A 310 2.00 -48.31 -2.35
N ASN A 311 3.25 -48.58 -2.71
CA ASN A 311 3.68 -49.87 -3.26
C ASN A 311 3.24 -50.97 -2.28
N THR A 312 2.17 -51.67 -2.62
CA THR A 312 1.75 -52.91 -1.96
C THR A 312 2.41 -54.04 -2.73
N GLU A 313 3.73 -54.16 -2.59
CA GLU A 313 4.46 -55.38 -2.93
C GLU A 313 5.01 -55.96 -1.63
N ASN A 314 4.76 -57.26 -1.45
CA ASN A 314 5.24 -58.15 -0.38
C ASN A 314 4.42 -58.20 0.92
N ILE A 315 3.27 -58.86 0.85
CA ILE A 315 2.76 -59.67 1.98
C ILE A 315 2.81 -61.14 1.53
N PRO A 316 3.61 -62.02 2.16
CA PRO A 316 3.64 -63.45 1.83
C PRO A 316 2.34 -64.13 2.23
N ALA A 317 1.83 -64.98 1.33
CA ALA A 317 0.64 -65.79 1.51
C ALA A 317 0.77 -66.72 2.73
N ALA A 318 -0.18 -66.61 3.66
CA ALA A 318 -0.37 -67.57 4.72
C ALA A 318 -1.06 -68.83 4.18
N LYS A 319 -0.41 -69.96 4.45
CA LYS A 319 -0.77 -71.35 4.18
C LYS A 319 -2.15 -71.68 4.77
N ALA A 320 -3.08 -72.14 3.93
CA ALA A 320 -4.30 -72.82 4.38
C ALA A 320 -4.07 -74.34 4.36
N THR A 321 -4.37 -75.02 5.46
CA THR A 321 -4.47 -76.48 5.57
C THR A 321 -5.91 -76.85 5.99
N PRO A 322 -6.40 -78.05 5.64
CA PRO A 322 -7.82 -78.36 5.51
C PRO A 322 -8.41 -79.14 6.71
N SER A 323 -9.73 -79.08 6.86
CA SER A 323 -10.56 -80.11 7.53
C SER A 323 -12.01 -79.94 7.02
N GLU A 324 -12.51 -80.81 6.13
CA GLU A 324 -13.24 -82.06 6.44
C GLU A 324 -14.50 -81.89 7.32
N GLY A 325 -15.64 -82.35 6.78
CA GLY A 325 -16.75 -82.89 7.59
C GLY A 325 -18.13 -82.23 7.43
N THR A 326 -18.87 -82.61 6.39
CA THR A 326 -20.36 -82.69 6.42
C THR A 326 -20.77 -83.77 7.46
N PRO A 327 -21.99 -83.75 8.05
CA PRO A 327 -23.20 -84.11 7.30
C PRO A 327 -24.49 -83.33 7.65
N GLN A 328 -25.46 -83.54 6.76
CA GLN A 328 -26.88 -83.19 6.78
C GLN A 328 -27.60 -83.41 8.12
N ASN A 329 -28.62 -82.59 8.38
CA ASN A 329 -29.97 -83.15 8.59
C ASN A 329 -31.09 -82.12 8.38
N ASP A 330 -32.12 -82.61 7.71
CA ASP A 330 -33.43 -82.02 7.48
C ASP A 330 -34.24 -81.85 8.77
N GLN A 331 -35.15 -80.86 8.78
CA GLN A 331 -36.53 -80.84 9.31
C GLN A 331 -36.99 -79.36 9.35
N GLN A 332 -38.00 -78.96 8.56
CA GLN A 332 -39.45 -79.06 8.83
C GLN A 332 -39.89 -78.47 10.17
#